data_AF-A0A4Y2HLT3-F1
#
_entry.id   AF-A0A4Y2HLT3-F1
#
_cell.length_a   1.000
_cell.length_b   1.000
_cell.length_c   1.000
_cell.angle_alpha   90.00
_cell.angle_beta   90.00
_cell.angle_gamma   90.00
#
_symmetry.space_group_name_H-M   'P 1'
#
loop_
_entity.id
_entity.type
_entity.pdbx_description
1 polymer ?
#
loop_
_entity_poly.entity_id
_entity_poly.type
_entity_poly.pdbx_seq_one_letter_code
_entity_poly.pdbx_strand_id
1 'polypeptide(L)'
;MDGMSIRQQAEFDGKEVHGPINLGFNESDDDSLPSAKEAFVLLLVCMKSHWKLTIGYFLSNGLSSCQKQTLMQHCLSLLYPNKVNVVC
;
A
#
# COMPACT_ATOMS: atom_id res chain seq x y z
N MET A 1 -11.85 -2.61 -3.75
CA MET A 1 -10.45 -2.77 -3.29
C MET A 1 -10.50 -3.43 -1.93
N ASP A 2 -9.70 -4.48 -1.75
CA ASP A 2 -9.71 -5.29 -0.54
C ASP A 2 -8.29 -5.41 0.04
N GLY A 3 -8.20 -5.58 1.35
CA GLY A 3 -6.94 -5.81 2.06
C GLY A 3 -6.70 -7.31 2.24
N MET A 4 -5.46 -7.74 2.18
CA MET A 4 -5.10 -9.14 2.47
C MET A 4 -4.71 -9.26 3.93
N SER A 5 -5.38 -10.11 4.71
CA SER A 5 -4.98 -10.35 6.10
C SER A 5 -3.56 -10.93 6.19
N ILE A 6 -2.77 -10.41 7.12
CA ILE A 6 -1.40 -10.88 7.39
C ILE A 6 -1.26 -11.29 8.85
N ARG A 7 -0.21 -12.08 9.13
CA ARG A 7 0.14 -12.43 10.51
C ARG A 7 0.63 -11.17 11.23
N GLN A 8 0.03 -10.88 12.38
CA GLN A 8 0.47 -9.79 13.25
C GLN A 8 1.73 -10.23 14.00
N GLN A 9 2.89 -9.89 13.46
CA GLN A 9 4.18 -10.17 14.08
C GLN A 9 5.19 -9.12 13.65
N ALA A 10 6.03 -8.69 14.59
CA ALA A 10 7.21 -7.88 14.29
C ALA A 10 8.43 -8.79 14.14
N GLU A 11 9.24 -8.57 13.11
CA GLU A 11 10.46 -9.34 12.83
C GLU A 11 11.60 -8.38 12.48
N PHE A 12 12.79 -8.62 13.06
CA PHE A 12 13.99 -7.85 12.74
C PHE A 12 14.83 -8.61 11.72
N ASP A 13 15.14 -7.98 10.59
CA ASP A 13 15.88 -8.61 9.48
C ASP A 13 17.40 -8.41 9.56
N GLY A 14 17.89 -7.75 10.63
CA GLY A 14 19.29 -7.35 10.77
C GLY A 14 19.57 -5.88 10.42
N LYS A 15 18.61 -5.17 9.85
CA LYS A 15 18.69 -3.73 9.52
C LYS A 15 17.55 -2.94 10.13
N GLU A 16 16.31 -3.40 9.94
CA GLU A 16 15.10 -2.71 10.38
C GLU A 16 14.06 -3.69 10.93
N VAL A 17 13.11 -3.16 11.70
CA VAL A 17 11.99 -3.92 12.23
C VAL A 17 10.83 -3.87 11.22
N HIS A 18 10.43 -5.03 10.74
CA HIS A 18 9.27 -5.23 9.86
C HIS A 18 8.05 -5.65 10.67
N GLY A 19 6.85 -5.35 10.16
CA GLY A 19 5.59 -5.80 10.77
C GLY A 19 4.69 -4.70 11.35
N PRO A 20 5.21 -3.59 11.90
CA PRO A 20 4.39 -2.42 12.23
C PRO A 20 3.68 -1.83 11.01
N ILE A 21 2.68 -0.97 11.25
CA ILE A 21 2.03 -0.19 10.19
C ILE A 21 3.07 0.59 9.41
N ASN A 22 3.03 0.48 8.09
CA ASN A 22 3.90 1.22 7.18
C ASN A 22 3.08 1.71 5.99
N LEU A 23 2.89 3.04 5.93
CA LEU A 23 2.16 3.71 4.86
C LEU A 23 3.09 4.47 3.88
N GLY A 24 4.40 4.26 3.97
CA GLY A 24 5.39 4.91 3.10
C GLY A 24 5.80 6.33 3.53
N PHE A 25 5.50 6.72 4.78
CA PHE A 25 6.01 7.96 5.36
C PHE A 25 7.38 7.69 6.01
N ASN A 26 8.40 8.51 5.73
CA ASN A 26 9.78 8.33 6.20
C ASN A 26 9.99 8.61 7.71
N GLU A 27 8.93 8.71 8.50
CA GLU A 27 9.02 9.30 9.83
C GLU A 27 8.12 8.56 10.81
N SER A 28 8.66 7.48 11.37
CA SER A 28 8.52 7.14 12.79
C SER A 28 9.32 5.86 13.07
N ASP A 29 10.58 6.01 13.52
CA ASP A 29 11.22 5.04 14.42
C ASP A 29 10.50 5.10 15.79
N ASP A 30 9.18 4.92 15.75
CA ASP A 30 8.36 4.81 16.94
C ASP A 30 8.06 3.33 17.12
N ASP A 31 8.87 2.69 17.97
CA ASP A 31 8.71 1.30 18.37
C ASP A 31 7.32 1.03 18.99
N SER A 32 6.52 2.07 19.26
CA SER A 32 5.14 1.95 19.75
C SER A 32 4.09 1.78 18.63
N LEU A 33 4.49 1.81 17.35
CA LEU A 33 3.56 1.58 16.25
C LEU A 33 2.92 0.18 16.35
N PRO A 34 1.58 0.09 16.23
CA PRO A 34 0.91 -1.20 16.31
C PRO A 34 1.26 -2.09 15.11
N SER A 35 1.23 -3.40 15.32
CA SER A 35 1.40 -4.37 14.23
C SER A 35 0.31 -4.22 13.16
N ALA A 36 0.72 -4.33 11.90
CA ALA A 36 -0.21 -4.37 10.78
C ALA A 36 -1.02 -5.67 10.79
N LYS A 37 -2.29 -5.58 10.40
CA LYS A 37 -3.23 -6.71 10.29
C LYS A 37 -3.53 -7.09 8.85
N GLU A 38 -3.33 -6.15 7.94
CA GLU A 38 -3.59 -6.32 6.52
C GLU A 38 -2.47 -5.68 5.68
N ALA A 39 -2.25 -6.26 4.50
CA ALA A 39 -1.51 -5.66 3.42
C ALA A 39 -2.49 -5.13 2.37
N PHE A 40 -2.49 -3.82 2.15
CA PHE A 40 -3.28 -3.17 1.13
C PHE A 40 -2.39 -2.89 -0.08
N VAL A 41 -2.74 -3.50 -1.23
CA VAL A 41 -1.93 -3.45 -2.44
C VAL A 41 -2.74 -2.85 -3.59
N LEU A 42 -2.19 -1.81 -4.22
CA LEU A 42 -2.73 -1.22 -5.43
C LEU A 42 -2.00 -1.80 -6.64
N LEU A 43 -2.75 -2.47 -7.51
CA LEU A 43 -2.22 -3.16 -8.68
C LEU A 43 -2.78 -2.53 -9.95
N LEU A 44 -1.90 -2.01 -10.80
CA LEU A 44 -2.23 -1.59 -12.15
C LEU A 44 -2.21 -2.82 -13.07
N VAL A 45 -3.37 -3.13 -13.65
CA VAL A 45 -3.52 -4.27 -14.58
C VAL A 45 -3.68 -3.73 -15.99
N CYS A 46 -2.80 -4.12 -16.90
CA CYS A 46 -2.95 -3.75 -18.29
C CYS A 46 -4.05 -4.59 -18.94
N MET A 47 -5.01 -3.94 -19.61
CA MET A 47 -6.07 -4.65 -20.32
C MET A 47 -5.63 -5.17 -21.68
N LYS A 48 -4.72 -4.45 -22.35
CA LYS A 48 -4.29 -4.76 -23.73
C LYS A 48 -3.10 -5.71 -23.79
N SER A 49 -2.41 -5.91 -22.67
CA SER A 49 -1.21 -6.73 -22.58
C SER A 49 -1.21 -7.48 -21.24
N HIS A 50 -0.51 -8.60 -21.16
CA HIS A 50 -0.58 -9.52 -20.02
C HIS A 50 0.42 -9.16 -18.91
N TRP A 51 0.45 -7.89 -18.48
CA TRP A 51 1.28 -7.47 -17.36
C TRP A 51 0.47 -6.79 -16.27
N LYS A 52 0.98 -6.93 -15.05
CA LYS A 52 0.48 -6.29 -13.83
C LYS A 52 1.66 -5.60 -13.15
N LEU A 53 1.43 -4.41 -12.61
CA LEU A 53 2.43 -3.64 -11.91
C LEU A 53 1.89 -3.19 -10.56
N THR A 54 2.60 -3.52 -9.49
CA THR A 54 2.27 -3.00 -8.16
C THR A 54 2.67 -1.53 -8.10
N ILE A 55 1.70 -0.65 -7.85
CA ILE A 55 1.89 0.81 -7.81
C ILE A 55 1.74 1.39 -6.40
N GLY A 56 1.31 0.57 -5.43
CA GLY A 56 1.25 0.94 -4.02
C GLY A 56 1.22 -0.30 -3.15
N TYR A 57 1.95 -0.26 -2.04
CA TYR A 57 2.03 -1.33 -1.06
C TYR A 57 2.04 -0.71 0.33
N PHE A 58 1.05 -1.07 1.14
CA PHE A 58 0.82 -0.46 2.45
C PHE A 58 0.54 -1.56 3.47
N LEU A 59 1.24 -1.52 4.60
CA LEU A 59 0.95 -2.34 5.77
C LEU A 59 0.05 -1.52 6.69
N SER A 60 -1.19 -1.99 6.90
CA SER A 60 -2.20 -1.24 7.64
C SER A 60 -2.93 -2.10 8.67
N ASN A 61 -3.68 -1.44 9.55
CA ASN A 61 -4.57 -2.06 10.52
C ASN A 61 -6.01 -1.56 10.27
N GLY A 62 -6.48 -1.70 9.02
CA GLY A 62 -7.78 -1.21 8.59
C GLY A 62 -7.72 0.22 8.05
N LEU A 63 -7.54 0.36 6.73
CA LEU A 63 -7.73 1.65 6.06
C LEU A 63 -9.22 1.99 5.95
N SER A 64 -9.59 3.21 6.37
CA SER A 64 -10.95 3.73 6.19
C SER A 64 -11.29 3.93 4.71
N SER A 65 -12.58 3.98 4.38
CA SER A 65 -13.04 4.25 3.00
C SER A 65 -12.51 5.58 2.45
N CYS A 66 -12.44 6.60 3.30
CA CYS A 66 -11.88 7.92 2.94
C CYS A 66 -10.39 7.82 2.60
N GLN A 67 -9.59 7.16 3.44
CA GLN A 67 -8.16 6.96 3.18
C GLN A 67 -7.92 6.17 1.90
N LYS A 68 -8.69 5.10 1.65
CA LYS A 68 -8.62 4.33 0.39
C LYS A 68 -8.92 5.21 -0.83
N GLN A 69 -9.92 6.09 -0.74
CA GLN A 69 -10.25 7.03 -1.80
C GLN A 69 -9.12 8.03 -2.05
N THR A 70 -8.53 8.60 -0.99
CA THR A 70 -7.39 9.52 -1.09
C THR A 70 -6.19 8.85 -1.76
N LEU A 71 -5.84 7.63 -1.35
CA LEU A 71 -4.75 6.86 -1.96
C LEU A 71 -5.02 6.59 -3.44
N MET A 72 -6.24 6.21 -3.81
CA MET A 72 -6.62 5.99 -5.20
C MET A 72 -6.49 7.26 -6.04
N GLN A 73 -7.00 8.40 -5.54
CA GLN A 73 -6.91 9.69 -6.22
C GLN A 73 -5.45 10.11 -6.42
N HIS A 74 -4.61 9.92 -5.40
CA HIS A 74 -3.18 10.18 -5.48
C HIS A 74 -2.48 9.29 -6.53
N CYS A 75 -2.82 8.00 -6.58
CA CYS A 75 -2.27 7.10 -7.61
C CYS A 75 -2.67 7.54 -9.03
N LEU A 76 -3.94 7.92 -9.23
CA LEU A 76 -4.41 8.41 -10.52
C LEU A 76 -3.72 9.70 -10.95
N SER A 77 -3.45 10.62 -10.00
CA SER A 77 -2.74 11.86 -10.31
C SER A 77 -1.27 11.63 -10.69
N LEU A 78 -0.62 10.60 -10.14
CA LEU A 78 0.74 10.18 -10.55
C LEU A 78 0.76 9.48 -11.92
N LEU A 79 -0.30 8.75 -12.26
CA LEU A 79 -0.42 8.05 -13.55
C LEU A 79 -0.77 8.98 -14.71
N TYR A 80 -1.52 10.04 -14.46
CA TYR A 80 -2.01 10.96 -15.50
C TYR A 80 -0.88 11.61 -16.34
N PRO A 81 0.21 12.15 -15.76
CA PRO A 81 1.35 12.69 -16.52
C PRO A 81 2.04 11.64 -17.41
N ASN A 82 1.97 10.36 -17.03
CA ASN A 82 2.59 9.25 -17.76
C ASN A 82 1.73 8.75 -18.94
N LYS A 83 0.64 9.46 -19.28
CA LYS A 83 -0.30 9.11 -20.37
C LYS A 83 -0.91 7.71 -20.23
N VAL A 84 -0.97 7.19 -19.01
CA VAL A 84 -1.64 5.93 -18.71
C VAL A 84 -3.14 6.21 -18.64
N ASN A 85 -3.91 5.67 -19.59
CA ASN A 85 -5.37 5.74 -19.55
C ASN A 85 -5.91 4.65 -18.61
N VAL A 86 -6.33 5.05 -17.41
CA VAL A 86 -6.94 4.15 -16.43
C VAL A 86 -8.45 4.19 -16.61
N VAL A 87 -9.04 3.01 -16.81
CA VAL A 87 -10.49 2.81 -16.85
C VAL A 87 -10.85 2.11 -15.55
N CYS A 88 -11.70 2.74 -14.73
CA CYS A 88 -12.09 2.28 -13.40
C CYS A 88 -13.55 1.80 -13.41
#